data_AF-A0A847ATW8-F1
#
_entry.id   AF-A0A847ATW8-F1
#
_cell.length_a   1.000
_cell.length_b   1.000
_cell.length_c   1.000
_cell.angle_alpha   90.00
_cell.angle_beta   90.00
_cell.angle_gamma   90.00
#
_symmetry.space_group_name_H-M   'P 1'
#
loop_
_entity.id
_entity.type
_entity.pdbx_description
1 polymer ?
#
loop_
_entity_poly.entity_id
_entity_poly.type
_entity_poly.pdbx_seq_one_letter_code
_entity_poly.pdbx_strand_id
1 'polypeptide(L)' 'MGKNSSKKGQDFINKTKNTIDDTIDNYRETEKRINEIDDEIKKSEMEIQNLRREQSIRNLNKEINNVVDKENNFK' A
#
# COMPACT_ATOMS: atom_id res chain seq x y z
N MET A 1 -23.51 -21.78 0.01
CA MET A 1 -22.08 -21.66 0.38
C MET A 1 -21.57 -20.20 0.37
N GLY A 2 -22.35 -19.20 0.83
CA GLY A 2 -22.04 -17.77 0.55
C GLY A 2 -21.48 -16.91 1.69
N LYS A 3 -21.41 -17.39 2.94
CA LYS A 3 -21.02 -16.56 4.09
C LYS A 3 -19.51 -16.55 4.39
N ASN A 4 -18.77 -17.58 3.96
CA ASN A 4 -17.35 -17.73 4.28
C ASN A 4 -16.41 -16.99 3.31
N SER A 5 -16.87 -16.65 2.09
CA SER A 5 -16.08 -15.88 1.13
C SER A 5 -15.99 -14.42 1.54
N SER A 6 -17.12 -13.79 1.88
CA SER A 6 -17.20 -12.38 2.30
C SER A 6 -16.36 -12.08 3.55
N LYS A 7 -16.33 -12.99 4.53
CA LYS A 7 -15.45 -12.82 5.71
C LYS A 7 -13.97 -12.86 5.34
N LYS A 8 -13.56 -13.75 4.43
CA LYS A 8 -12.17 -13.85 3.98
C LYS A 8 -11.75 -12.64 3.14
N GLY A 9 -12.63 -12.12 2.28
CA GLY A 9 -12.35 -10.90 1.53
C GLY A 9 -12.24 -9.68 2.42
N GLN A 10 -13.13 -9.54 3.41
CA GLN A 10 -13.04 -8.46 4.39
C GLN A 10 -11.76 -8.54 5.24
N ASP A 11 -11.38 -9.73 5.70
CA ASP A 11 -10.12 -9.94 6.45
C ASP A 11 -8.89 -9.61 5.59
N PHE A 12 -8.92 -9.96 4.30
CA PHE A 12 -7.87 -9.58 3.34
C PHE A 12 -7.80 -8.06 3.17
N ILE A 13 -8.94 -7.41 2.90
CA ILE A 13 -9.01 -5.95 2.72
C ILE A 13 -8.47 -5.23 3.94
N ASN A 14 -8.85 -5.66 5.16
CA ASN A 14 -8.38 -5.03 6.39
C ASN A 14 -6.85 -5.16 6.56
N LYS A 15 -6.29 -6.35 6.30
CA LYS A 15 -4.84 -6.55 6.34
C LYS A 15 -4.11 -5.70 5.31
N THR A 16 -4.64 -5.66 4.08
CA THR A 16 -4.05 -4.86 2.99
C THR A 16 -4.10 -3.37 3.29
N LYS A 17 -5.19 -2.87 3.89
CA LYS A 17 -5.28 -1.47 4.36
C LYS A 17 -4.24 -1.16 5.43
N ASN A 18 -4.09 -2.02 6.43
CA ASN A 18 -3.05 -1.83 7.44
C ASN A 18 -1.64 -1.78 6.81
N THR A 19 -1.35 -2.66 5.86
CA THR A 19 -0.07 -2.63 5.12
C THR A 19 0.11 -1.33 4.33
N ILE A 20 -0.96 -0.81 3.72
CA ILE A 20 -0.93 0.49 3.02
C ILE A 20 -0.62 1.61 4.00
N ASP A 21 -1.29 1.65 5.15
CA ASP A 21 -1.10 2.67 6.18
C ASP A 21 0.35 2.65 6.70
N ASP A 22 0.88 1.48 7.04
CA ASP A 22 2.28 1.31 7.45
C ASP A 22 3.25 1.78 6.33
N THR A 23 2.92 1.50 5.08
CA THR A 23 3.75 1.91 3.93
C THR A 23 3.73 3.43 3.73
N ILE A 24 2.59 4.08 3.96
CA ILE A 24 2.42 5.54 3.91
C ILE A 24 3.20 6.20 5.05
N ASP A 25 3.16 5.64 6.25
CA ASP A 25 3.90 6.20 7.39
C ASP A 25 5.42 6.11 7.15
N ASN A 26 5.91 4.98 6.64
CA ASN A 26 7.30 4.83 6.22
C ASN A 26 7.70 5.79 5.08
N TYR A 27 6.79 6.05 4.13
CA TYR A 27 7.01 7.02 3.07
C TYR A 27 7.23 8.42 3.65
N ARG A 28 6.32 8.87 4.52
CA ARG A 28 6.38 10.18 5.18
C ARG A 28 7.61 10.34 6.06
N GLU A 29 8.00 9.29 6.78
CA GLU A 29 9.22 9.31 7.58
C GLU A 29 10.46 9.45 6.69
N THR A 30 10.48 8.76 5.55
CA THR A 30 11.58 8.86 4.58
C THR A 30 11.63 10.26 3.96
N GLU A 31 10.51 10.88 3.62
CA GLU A 31 10.48 12.27 3.13
C GLU A 31 11.05 13.25 4.15
N LYS A 32 10.72 13.10 5.44
CA LYS A 32 11.31 13.94 6.49
C LYS A 32 12.82 13.80 6.53
N ARG A 33 13.34 12.56 6.48
CA ARG A 33 14.79 12.30 6.48
C ARG A 33 15.49 12.85 5.24
N ILE A 34 14.87 12.78 4.06
CA ILE A 34 15.40 13.39 2.82
C ILE A 34 15.61 14.90 2.99
N ASN A 35 14.70 15.58 3.69
CA ASN A 35 14.79 17.02 3.94
C ASN A 35 15.86 17.41 4.97
N GLU A 36 16.32 16.45 5.79
CA GLU A 36 17.28 16.68 6.87
C GLU A 36 18.72 16.27 6.52
N ILE A 37 18.91 15.53 5.43
CA ILE A 37 20.22 15.01 5.02
C ILE A 37 20.83 15.90 3.93
N ASP A 38 22.15 16.05 3.91
CA ASP A 38 22.86 16.80 2.85
C ASP A 38 23.52 15.89 1.79
N ASP A 39 23.60 14.59 2.07
CA ASP A 39 24.19 13.59 1.19
C ASP A 39 23.24 13.27 0.03
N GLU A 40 23.52 13.86 -1.13
CA GLU A 40 22.72 13.74 -2.35
C GLU A 40 22.57 12.30 -2.87
N ILE A 41 23.57 11.43 -2.63
CA ILE A 41 23.48 10.01 -3.01
C ILE A 41 22.43 9.34 -2.12
N LYS A 42 22.50 9.56 -0.81
CA LYS A 42 21.52 9.00 0.13
C LYS A 42 20.11 9.56 -0.10
N LYS A 43 19.97 10.85 -0.46
CA LYS A 43 18.67 11.40 -0.87
C LYS A 43 18.09 10.63 -2.05
N SER A 44 18.87 10.47 -3.11
CA SER A 44 18.44 9.76 -4.32
C SER A 44 18.03 8.32 -4.02
N GLU A 45 18.77 7.62 -3.17
CA GLU A 45 18.42 6.27 -2.74
C GLU A 45 17.09 6.21 -1.97
N MET A 46 16.86 7.15 -1.06
CA MET A 46 15.62 7.27 -0.29
C MET A 46 14.42 7.66 -1.16
N GLU A 47 14.62 8.54 -2.14
CA GLU A 47 13.59 8.90 -3.14
C GLU A 47 13.18 7.68 -3.97
N ILE A 48 14.15 6.89 -4.45
CA ILE A 48 13.87 5.63 -5.17
C ILE A 48 13.10 4.66 -4.27
N GLN A 49 13.43 4.58 -2.98
CA GLN A 49 12.69 3.76 -2.03
C GLN A 49 11.23 4.23 -1.92
N ASN A 50 11.00 5.53 -1.85
CA ASN A 50 9.66 6.12 -1.83
C ASN A 50 8.87 5.86 -3.13
N LEU A 51 9.50 5.96 -4.30
CA LEU A 51 8.86 5.59 -5.58
C LEU A 51 8.41 4.12 -5.60
N ARG A 52 9.21 3.21 -5.02
CA ARG A 52 8.82 1.79 -4.89
C ARG A 52 7.62 1.61 -3.96
N ARG A 53 7.57 2.36 -2.85
CA ARG A 53 6.43 2.36 -1.92
C ARG A 53 5.15 2.85 -2.59
N GLU A 54 5.21 3.94 -3.37
CA GLU A 54 4.06 4.43 -4.15
C GLU A 54 3.53 3.36 -5.11
N GLN A 55 4.43 2.65 -5.80
CA GLN A 55 4.02 1.56 -6.68
C GLN A 55 3.36 0.41 -5.91
N SER A 56 3.89 0.06 -4.74
CA SER A 56 3.30 -0.95 -3.85
C SER A 56 1.89 -0.55 -3.41
N ILE A 57 1.70 0.68 -2.93
CA ILE A 57 0.38 1.22 -2.54
C ILE A 57 -0.61 1.14 -3.71
N ARG A 58 -0.20 1.53 -4.93
CA ARG A 58 -1.04 1.42 -6.13
C ARG A 58 -1.46 -0.01 -6.43
N ASN A 59 -0.55 -0.97 -6.26
CA ASN A 59 -0.85 -2.38 -6.50
C ASN A 59 -1.79 -2.95 -5.43
N LEU A 60 -1.55 -2.66 -4.15
CA LEU A 60 -2.39 -3.11 -3.04
C LEU A 60 -3.82 -2.55 -3.15
N ASN A 61 -3.97 -1.29 -3.56
CA ASN A 61 -5.28 -0.70 -3.84
C ASN A 61 -6.01 -1.43 -4.99
N LYS A 62 -5.29 -1.83 -6.05
CA LYS A 62 -5.88 -2.65 -7.13
C LYS A 62 -6.32 -4.01 -6.63
N GLU A 63 -5.56 -4.64 -5.74
CA GLU A 63 -5.94 -5.93 -5.14
C GLU A 63 -7.21 -5.81 -4.29
N ILE A 64 -7.34 -4.76 -3.50
CA ILE A 64 -8.58 -4.46 -2.75
C ILE A 64 -9.76 -4.33 -3.71
N ASN A 65 -9.64 -3.51 -4.75
CA ASN A 65 -10.72 -3.30 -5.71
C ASN A 65 -11.11 -4.61 -6.41
N ASN A 66 -10.15 -5.44 -6.81
CA ASN A 66 -10.42 -6.74 -7.41
C ASN A 66 -11.21 -7.68 -6.48
N VAL A 67 -10.96 -7.63 -5.16
CA VAL A 67 -11.73 -8.42 -4.19
C VAL A 67 -13.15 -7.87 -4.06
N VAL A 68 -13.29 -6.55 -3.94
CA VAL A 68 -14.59 -5.88 -3.85
C VAL A 68 -15.44 -6.15 -5.09
N ASP A 69 -14.86 -6.05 -6.29
CA ASP A 69 -15.55 -6.29 -7.56
C ASP A 69 -16.03 -7.74 -7.69
N LYS A 70 -15.17 -8.70 -7.29
CA LYS A 70 -15.52 -10.13 -7.26
C LYS A 70 -16.63 -10.44 -6.26
N GLU A 71 -16.66 -9.76 -5.11
CA GLU A 71 -17.71 -9.93 -4.11
C GLU A 71 -19.05 -9.29 -4.54
N ASN A 72 -18.99 -8.19 -5.30
CA ASN A 72 -20.16 -7.46 -5.77
C ASN A 72 -20.70 -7.94 -7.12
N ASN A 73 -20.15 -9.01 -7.71
CA ASN A 73 -20.66 -9.66 -8.92
C ASN A 73 -20.76 -8.72 -10.16
N PHE A 74 -19.95 -7.67 -10.22
CA PHE A 74 -19.82 -6.88 -11.45
C PHE A 74 -19.09 -7.74 -12.51
N LYS A 75 -19.85 -8.17 -13.53
CA LYS A 75 -19.37 -8.83 -14.76
C LYS A 75 -18.88 -7.82 -15.77
#